data_AF-A0A941N502-F1
#
_entry.id   AF-A0A941N502-F1
#
_cell.length_a   1.000
_cell.length_b   1.000
_cell.length_c   1.000
_cell.angle_alpha   90.00
_cell.angle_beta   90.00
_cell.angle_gamma   90.00
#
_symmetry.space_group_name_H-M   'P 1'
#
loop_
_entity.id
_entity.type
_entity.pdbx_description
1 polymer ?
#
loop_
_entity_poly.entity_id
_entity_poly.type
_entity_poly.pdbx_seq_one_letter_code
_entity_poly.pdbx_strand_id
1 'polypeptide(L)'
;MRRFEHCLLIVSAVVGAWLGMQQVHELGHVLAAKATGGTVARVVLHPLSLSRTDLADNPQPLWVAWAGPVFGVGAPLGLWLCVRGLRLRWAFLGRFFAGFCLVANGLYLGVGSWEGIGDAGDILRLGSPCWLLWLFGLLTVPAGFCLWHRQGEHFGWGPSARRLDRAAAYGSLVVCLLLAALGFWCGGG
;
A
#
# COMPACT_ATOMS: atom_id res chain seq x y z
N MET A 1 -2.14 -26.42 -16.81
CA MET A 1 -3.09 -25.29 -16.60
C MET A 1 -3.14 -24.79 -15.15
N ARG A 2 -3.33 -25.64 -14.12
CA ARG A 2 -3.44 -25.17 -12.71
C ARG A 2 -2.21 -24.38 -12.21
N ARG A 3 -0.98 -24.75 -12.55
CA ARG A 3 0.23 -24.02 -12.09
C ARG A 3 0.31 -22.60 -12.64
N PHE A 4 -0.11 -22.40 -13.90
CA PHE A 4 -0.12 -21.08 -14.53
C PHE A 4 -1.04 -20.11 -13.80
N GLU A 5 -2.27 -20.54 -13.48
CA GLU A 5 -3.26 -19.69 -12.80
C GLU A 5 -2.83 -19.33 -11.37
N HIS A 6 -2.13 -20.24 -10.67
CA HIS A 6 -1.52 -19.95 -9.37
C HIS A 6 -0.41 -18.90 -9.50
N CYS A 7 0.52 -19.11 -10.42
CA CYS A 7 1.59 -18.13 -10.67
C CYS A 7 1.00 -16.77 -11.05
N LEU A 8 -0.02 -16.76 -11.92
CA LEU A 8 -0.69 -15.54 -12.34
C LEU A 8 -1.27 -14.79 -11.15
N LEU A 9 -2.11 -15.45 -10.34
CA LEU A 9 -2.73 -14.85 -9.16
C LEU A 9 -1.70 -14.31 -8.16
N ILE A 10 -0.66 -15.08 -7.86
CA ILE A 10 0.35 -14.70 -6.86
C ILE A 10 1.16 -13.51 -7.38
N VAL A 11 1.69 -13.60 -8.60
CA VAL A 11 2.52 -12.54 -9.18
C VAL A 11 1.70 -11.27 -9.34
N SER A 12 0.48 -11.35 -9.88
CA SER A 12 -0.38 -10.17 -10.04
C SER A 12 -0.83 -9.59 -8.70
N ALA A 13 -1.09 -10.41 -7.69
CA ALA A 13 -1.46 -9.92 -6.36
C ALA A 13 -0.29 -9.20 -5.68
N VAL A 14 0.93 -9.76 -5.75
CA VAL A 14 2.12 -9.14 -5.14
C VAL A 14 2.51 -7.86 -5.87
N VAL A 15 2.66 -7.91 -7.20
CA VAL A 15 3.02 -6.73 -7.99
C VAL A 15 1.92 -5.67 -7.91
N GLY A 16 0.66 -6.08 -8.04
CA GLY A 16 -0.48 -5.17 -7.89
C GLY A 16 -0.56 -4.55 -6.50
N ALA A 17 -0.24 -5.31 -5.44
CA ALA A 17 -0.20 -4.76 -4.08
C ALA A 17 0.93 -3.75 -3.90
N TRP A 18 2.12 -3.98 -4.48
CA TRP A 18 3.20 -3.00 -4.45
C TRP A 18 2.80 -1.69 -5.15
N LEU A 19 2.30 -1.78 -6.39
CA LEU A 19 1.87 -0.59 -7.15
C LEU A 19 0.70 0.14 -6.48
N GLY A 20 -0.30 -0.61 -6.01
CA GLY A 20 -1.45 -0.04 -5.31
C GLY A 20 -1.06 0.62 -4.00
N MET A 21 -0.11 0.04 -3.26
CA MET A 21 0.38 0.59 -2.00
C MET A 21 1.04 1.95 -2.22
N GLN A 22 1.93 2.07 -3.22
CA GLN A 22 2.54 3.34 -3.59
C GLN A 22 1.47 4.40 -3.95
N GLN A 23 0.48 4.03 -4.76
CA GLN A 23 -0.58 4.97 -5.18
C GLN A 23 -1.44 5.47 -4.01
N VAL A 24 -1.83 4.56 -3.11
CA VAL A 24 -2.64 4.95 -1.93
C VAL A 24 -1.80 5.77 -0.96
N HIS A 25 -0.52 5.45 -0.80
CA HIS A 25 0.41 6.21 0.02
C HIS A 25 0.56 7.65 -0.51
N GLU A 26 0.89 7.84 -1.79
CA GLU A 26 1.00 9.18 -2.38
C GLU A 26 -0.33 9.95 -2.36
N LEU A 27 -1.46 9.25 -2.54
CA LEU A 27 -2.78 9.87 -2.40
C LEU A 27 -2.97 10.45 -0.99
N GLY A 28 -2.42 9.83 0.05
CA GLY A 28 -2.41 10.37 1.41
C GLY A 28 -1.73 11.73 1.49
N HIS A 29 -0.54 11.88 0.89
CA HIS A 29 0.16 13.16 0.83
C HIS A 29 -0.65 14.21 0.05
N VAL A 30 -1.20 13.85 -1.11
CA VAL A 30 -2.00 14.76 -1.95
C VAL A 30 -3.23 15.25 -1.21
N LEU A 31 -3.97 14.35 -0.54
CA LEU A 31 -5.16 14.71 0.21
C LEU A 31 -4.84 15.61 1.39
N ALA A 32 -3.76 15.32 2.12
CA ALA A 32 -3.33 16.16 3.24
C ALA A 32 -2.85 17.53 2.77
N ALA A 33 -2.06 17.62 1.70
CA ALA A 33 -1.62 18.89 1.14
C ALA A 33 -2.84 19.76 0.77
N LYS A 34 -3.83 19.19 0.07
CA LYS A 34 -5.07 19.90 -0.25
C LYS A 34 -5.83 20.33 1.00
N ALA A 35 -5.92 19.48 2.01
CA ALA A 35 -6.65 19.77 3.25
C ALA A 35 -5.98 20.84 4.11
N THR A 36 -4.65 20.98 4.04
CA THR A 36 -3.88 21.96 4.81
C THR A 36 -3.60 23.26 4.04
N GLY A 37 -4.07 23.37 2.80
CA GLY A 37 -3.89 24.55 1.95
C GLY A 37 -2.60 24.55 1.11
N GLY A 38 -1.87 23.44 1.09
CA GLY A 38 -0.72 23.23 0.21
C GLY A 38 -1.10 22.97 -1.25
N THR A 39 -0.12 23.12 -2.13
CA THR A 39 -0.29 22.92 -3.58
C THR A 39 0.65 21.82 -4.07
N VAL A 40 0.08 20.81 -4.74
CA VAL A 40 0.85 19.71 -5.34
C VAL A 40 1.46 20.18 -6.65
N ALA A 41 2.80 20.11 -6.74
CA ALA A 41 3.52 20.41 -7.98
C ALA A 41 3.50 19.21 -8.93
N ARG A 42 3.81 18.01 -8.41
CA ARG A 42 3.93 16.79 -9.20
C ARG A 42 3.71 15.56 -8.33
N VAL A 43 3.13 14.52 -8.91
CA VAL A 43 3.04 13.19 -8.29
C VAL A 43 3.72 12.21 -9.23
N VAL A 44 4.75 11.51 -8.75
CA VAL A 44 5.50 10.51 -9.53
C VAL A 44 5.09 9.12 -9.04
N LEU A 45 4.44 8.35 -9.91
CA LEU A 45 3.99 6.98 -9.63
C LEU A 45 4.62 5.95 -10.57
N HIS A 46 5.77 6.28 -11.16
CA HIS A 46 6.38 5.45 -12.18
C HIS A 46 6.76 4.07 -11.59
N PRO A 47 6.30 2.94 -12.16
CA PRO A 47 6.48 1.60 -11.56
C PRO A 47 7.92 1.17 -11.28
N LEU A 48 8.87 1.79 -11.99
CA LEU A 48 10.32 1.51 -11.89
C LEU A 48 11.08 2.54 -11.05
N SER A 49 10.40 3.50 -10.43
CA SER A 49 11.00 4.46 -9.50
C SER A 49 10.32 4.40 -8.13
N LEU A 50 10.97 4.99 -7.12
CA LEU A 50 10.26 5.31 -5.88
C LEU A 50 9.19 6.34 -6.19
N SER A 51 8.01 6.13 -5.61
CA SER A 51 6.94 7.12 -5.70
C SER A 51 7.29 8.34 -4.86
N ARG A 52 6.79 9.50 -5.28
CA ARG A 52 6.89 10.73 -4.47
C ARG A 52 5.83 11.74 -4.87
N THR A 53 5.48 12.59 -3.92
CA THR A 53 4.64 13.76 -4.12
C THR A 53 5.47 15.01 -3.87
N ASP A 54 5.76 15.74 -4.94
CA ASP A 54 6.46 17.02 -4.89
C ASP A 54 5.44 18.14 -4.67
N LEU A 55 5.65 18.99 -3.67
CA LEU A 55 4.75 20.09 -3.30
C LEU A 55 5.38 21.43 -3.66
N ALA A 56 4.61 22.31 -4.30
CA ALA A 56 5.02 23.69 -4.60
C ALA A 56 4.91 24.58 -3.36
N ASP A 57 3.88 24.34 -2.54
CA ASP A 57 3.68 25.00 -1.26
C ASP A 57 3.18 23.96 -0.25
N ASN A 58 3.71 24.02 0.97
CA ASN A 58 3.43 23.05 2.03
C ASN A 58 3.42 23.74 3.41
N PRO A 59 2.27 24.33 3.81
CA PRO A 59 2.16 25.06 5.06
C PRO A 59 2.22 24.16 6.30
N GLN A 60 1.98 22.85 6.14
CA GLN A 60 1.92 21.88 7.23
C GLN A 60 2.72 20.61 6.89
N PRO A 61 4.04 20.72 6.73
CA PRO A 61 4.86 19.68 6.12
C PRO A 61 4.90 18.38 6.93
N LEU A 62 4.89 18.48 8.26
CA LEU A 62 4.89 17.29 9.12
C LEU A 62 3.60 16.49 8.99
N TRP A 63 2.46 17.17 8.90
CA TRP A 63 1.15 16.52 8.70
C TRP A 63 1.08 15.84 7.35
N VAL A 64 1.56 16.51 6.30
CA VAL A 64 1.58 15.92 4.96
C VAL A 64 2.49 14.71 4.92
N ALA A 65 3.70 14.77 5.50
CA ALA A 65 4.63 13.65 5.53
C ALA A 65 4.06 12.43 6.29
N TRP A 66 3.35 12.61 7.40
CA TRP A 66 2.68 11.51 8.09
C TRP A 66 1.44 10.98 7.35
N ALA A 67 0.77 11.83 6.57
CA ALA A 67 -0.48 11.45 5.93
C ALA A 67 -0.32 10.32 4.90
N GLY A 68 0.80 10.28 4.18
CA GLY A 68 1.10 9.20 3.24
C GLY A 68 1.02 7.82 3.88
N PRO A 69 1.85 7.51 4.88
CA PRO A 69 1.84 6.21 5.55
C PRO A 69 0.57 5.96 6.37
N VAL A 70 0.01 6.97 7.05
CA VAL A 70 -1.23 6.79 7.85
C VAL A 70 -2.43 6.49 6.96
N PHE A 71 -2.61 7.23 5.87
CA PHE A 71 -3.66 6.95 4.88
C PHE A 71 -3.38 5.65 4.12
N GLY A 72 -2.10 5.41 3.81
CA GLY A 72 -1.57 4.20 3.19
C GLY A 72 -1.95 2.92 3.91
N VAL A 73 -2.08 2.94 5.24
CA VAL A 73 -2.60 1.80 6.01
C VAL A 73 -4.09 1.88 6.30
N GLY A 74 -4.61 3.08 6.60
CA GLY A 74 -6.00 3.27 7.01
C GLY A 74 -7.01 3.01 5.89
N ALA A 75 -6.76 3.54 4.70
CA ALA A 75 -7.69 3.41 3.57
C ALA A 75 -7.83 1.96 3.08
N PRO A 76 -6.76 1.16 2.88
CA PRO A 76 -6.89 -0.23 2.50
C PRO A 76 -7.57 -1.10 3.55
N LEU A 77 -7.34 -0.82 4.84
CA LEU A 77 -8.02 -1.50 5.94
C LEU A 77 -9.53 -1.20 5.94
N GLY A 78 -9.90 0.08 5.84
CA GLY A 78 -11.30 0.50 5.76
C GLY A 78 -12.01 -0.13 4.56
N LEU A 79 -11.38 -0.08 3.37
CA LEU A 79 -11.91 -0.70 2.16
C LEU A 79 -12.09 -2.20 2.34
N TRP A 80 -11.11 -2.91 2.91
CA TRP A 80 -11.23 -4.34 3.17
C TRP A 80 -12.38 -4.64 4.14
N LEU A 81 -12.54 -3.88 5.22
CA LEU A 81 -13.64 -4.05 6.18
C LEU A 81 -15.00 -3.87 5.49
N CYS A 82 -15.14 -2.88 4.61
CA CYS A 82 -16.34 -2.69 3.80
C CYS A 82 -16.61 -3.88 2.87
N VAL A 83 -15.60 -4.31 2.10
CA VAL A 83 -15.69 -5.46 1.17
C VAL A 83 -16.05 -6.75 1.92
N ARG A 84 -15.49 -6.95 3.12
CA ARG A 84 -15.80 -8.07 4.01
C ARG A 84 -17.23 -7.99 4.54
N GLY A 85 -17.68 -6.80 4.98
CA GLY A 85 -19.04 -6.57 5.47
C GLY A 85 -20.10 -6.85 4.41
N LEU A 86 -19.80 -6.48 3.16
CA LEU A 86 -20.62 -6.76 1.97
C LEU A 86 -20.48 -8.21 1.47
N ARG A 87 -19.67 -9.04 2.12
CA ARG A 87 -19.43 -10.46 1.79
C ARG A 87 -19.04 -10.70 0.32
N LEU A 88 -18.30 -9.76 -0.27
CA LEU A 88 -17.90 -9.89 -1.67
C LEU A 88 -16.95 -11.08 -1.85
N ARG A 89 -17.12 -11.81 -2.96
CA ARG A 89 -16.41 -13.09 -3.22
C ARG A 89 -14.88 -13.00 -3.14
N TRP A 90 -14.31 -11.84 -3.44
CA TRP A 90 -12.86 -11.61 -3.51
C TRP A 90 -12.32 -10.79 -2.33
N ALA A 91 -13.04 -10.78 -1.20
CA ALA A 91 -12.59 -10.10 0.02
C ALA A 91 -11.19 -10.54 0.49
N PHE A 92 -10.73 -11.74 0.13
CA PHE A 92 -9.39 -12.23 0.45
C PHE A 92 -8.29 -11.41 -0.25
N LEU A 93 -8.52 -10.91 -1.47
CA LEU A 93 -7.57 -10.03 -2.18
C LEU A 93 -7.46 -8.67 -1.49
N GLY A 94 -8.59 -8.09 -1.09
CA GLY A 94 -8.59 -6.85 -0.29
C GLY A 94 -7.89 -7.03 1.06
N ARG A 95 -8.10 -8.18 1.72
CA ARG A 95 -7.39 -8.53 2.96
C ARG A 95 -5.88 -8.68 2.74
N PHE A 96 -5.49 -9.31 1.62
CA PHE A 96 -4.08 -9.45 1.24
C PHE A 96 -3.44 -8.08 1.02
N PHE A 97 -4.09 -7.22 0.24
CA PHE A 97 -3.65 -5.85 -0.03
C PHE A 97 -3.54 -5.00 1.23
N ALA A 98 -4.54 -5.05 2.12
CA ALA A 98 -4.50 -4.31 3.39
C ALA A 98 -3.36 -4.78 4.30
N GLY A 99 -3.14 -6.10 4.39
CA GLY A 99 -1.99 -6.67 5.10
C GLY A 99 -0.66 -6.24 4.49
N PHE A 100 -0.57 -6.20 3.15
CA PHE A 100 0.61 -5.72 2.44
C PHE A 100 0.90 -4.25 2.77
N CYS A 101 -0.11 -3.39 2.73
CA CYS A 101 0.06 -1.96 3.00
C CYS A 101 0.52 -1.72 4.45
N LEU A 102 -0.03 -2.47 5.41
CA LEU A 102 0.41 -2.43 6.80
C LEU A 102 1.89 -2.79 6.96
N VAL A 103 2.31 -3.93 6.39
CA VAL A 103 3.71 -4.37 6.49
C VAL A 103 4.63 -3.41 5.76
N ALA A 104 4.30 -3.02 4.53
CA ALA A 104 5.15 -2.16 3.70
C ALA A 104 5.35 -0.76 4.31
N ASN A 105 4.27 -0.07 4.69
CA ASN A 105 4.38 1.26 5.31
C ASN A 105 5.03 1.17 6.70
N GLY A 106 4.73 0.12 7.46
CA GLY A 106 5.32 -0.11 8.77
C GLY A 106 6.83 -0.34 8.72
N LEU A 107 7.31 -1.17 7.78
CA LEU A 107 8.73 -1.39 7.55
C LEU A 107 9.39 -0.14 6.96
N TYR A 108 8.74 0.54 6.01
CA TYR A 108 9.25 1.75 5.39
C TYR A 108 9.56 2.84 6.42
N LEU A 109 8.61 3.17 7.30
CA LEU A 109 8.86 4.15 8.36
C LEU A 109 9.75 3.60 9.48
N GLY A 110 9.45 2.39 9.96
CA GLY A 110 10.13 1.80 11.11
C GLY A 110 11.62 1.62 10.85
N VAL A 111 11.98 0.97 9.75
CA VAL A 111 13.37 0.73 9.36
C VAL A 111 14.00 1.97 8.74
N GLY A 112 13.25 2.72 7.92
CA GLY A 112 13.74 3.96 7.30
C GLY A 112 14.15 5.04 8.30
N SER A 113 13.69 4.96 9.55
CA SER A 113 14.10 5.86 10.64
C SER A 113 15.59 5.80 10.99
N TRP A 114 16.29 4.70 10.68
CA TRP A 114 17.74 4.59 10.89
C TRP A 114 18.56 5.35 9.85
N GLU A 115 18.16 5.27 8.59
CA GLU A 115 18.89 5.89 7.48
C GLU A 115 18.41 7.34 7.21
N GLY A 116 17.24 7.72 7.73
CA GLY A 116 16.69 9.07 7.56
C GLY A 116 16.37 9.39 6.10
N ILE A 117 15.88 8.39 5.36
CA ILE A 117 15.52 8.48 3.94
C ILE A 117 14.00 8.54 3.75
N GLY A 118 13.57 9.15 2.64
CA GLY A 118 12.15 9.33 2.31
C GLY A 118 11.37 10.01 3.44
N ASP A 119 10.12 9.60 3.61
CA ASP A 119 9.20 10.15 4.62
C ASP A 119 9.75 10.03 6.03
N ALA A 120 10.44 8.93 6.36
CA ALA A 120 11.01 8.74 7.68
C ALA A 120 12.02 9.84 7.99
N GLY A 121 12.89 10.16 7.03
CA GLY A 121 13.82 11.29 7.11
C GLY A 121 13.12 12.62 7.27
N ASP A 122 12.11 12.89 6.43
CA ASP A 122 11.39 14.16 6.45
C ASP A 122 10.62 14.34 7.75
N ILE A 123 9.90 13.32 8.21
CA ILE A 123 9.18 13.32 9.49
C ILE A 123 10.12 13.62 10.66
N LEU A 124 11.32 13.02 10.70
CA LEU A 124 12.31 13.27 11.74
C LEU A 124 12.88 14.69 11.68
N ARG A 125 13.24 15.18 10.48
CA ARG A 125 13.74 16.55 10.27
C ARG A 125 12.72 17.61 10.63
N LEU A 126 11.43 17.31 10.43
CA LEU A 126 10.31 18.17 10.77
C LEU A 126 9.92 18.11 12.26
N GLY A 127 10.69 17.39 13.08
CA GLY A 127 10.61 17.44 14.54
C GLY A 127 9.81 16.31 15.19
N SER A 128 9.33 15.32 14.43
CA SER A 128 8.68 14.16 15.03
C SER A 128 9.71 13.28 15.75
N PRO A 129 9.40 12.79 16.96
CA PRO A 129 10.31 11.89 17.66
C PRO A 129 10.41 10.52 16.97
N CYS A 130 11.62 9.96 16.93
CA CYS A 130 11.91 8.68 16.28
C CYS A 130 11.08 7.51 16.82
N TRP A 131 10.79 7.49 18.13
CA TRP A 131 10.00 6.42 18.74
C TRP A 131 8.57 6.31 18.17
N LEU A 132 8.00 7.38 17.61
CA LEU A 132 6.70 7.32 16.95
C LEU A 132 6.75 6.48 15.66
N LEU A 133 7.85 6.55 14.90
CA LEU A 133 8.04 5.75 13.69
C LEU A 133 8.20 4.27 14.06
N TRP A 134 8.95 3.99 15.13
CA TRP A 134 9.07 2.64 15.67
C TRP A 134 7.74 2.09 16.19
N LEU A 135 6.97 2.91 16.91
CA LEU A 135 5.65 2.54 17.38
C LEU A 135 4.72 2.24 16.20
N PHE A 136 4.73 3.09 15.17
CA PHE A 136 3.96 2.85 13.95
C PHE A 136 4.33 1.51 13.30
N GLY A 137 5.62 1.23 13.12
CA GLY A 137 6.10 -0.05 12.58
C GLY A 137 5.74 -1.25 13.47
N LEU A 138 5.95 -1.13 14.79
CA LEU A 138 5.67 -2.18 15.77
C LEU A 138 4.18 -2.54 15.85
N LEU A 139 3.28 -1.60 15.55
CA LEU A 139 1.84 -1.87 15.52
C LEU A 139 1.40 -2.40 14.15
N THR A 140 1.85 -1.76 13.07
CA THR A 140 1.35 -2.07 11.71
C THR A 140 1.91 -3.37 11.17
N VAL A 141 3.19 -3.69 11.37
CA VAL A 141 3.81 -4.90 10.84
C VAL A 141 3.17 -6.18 11.43
N PRO A 142 3.04 -6.34 12.77
CA PRO A 142 2.34 -7.49 13.34
C PRO A 142 0.87 -7.54 12.94
N ALA A 143 0.17 -6.40 12.88
CA ALA A 143 -1.22 -6.36 12.41
C ALA A 143 -1.35 -6.85 10.97
N GLY A 144 -0.40 -6.51 10.09
CA GLY A 144 -0.35 -6.98 8.71
C GLY A 144 -0.14 -8.49 8.62
N PHE A 145 0.78 -9.05 9.41
CA PHE A 145 0.96 -10.51 9.49
C PHE A 145 -0.26 -11.23 10.08
N CYS A 146 -0.92 -10.65 11.09
CA CYS A 146 -2.20 -11.15 11.60
C CYS A 146 -3.28 -11.15 10.51
N LEU A 147 -3.34 -10.12 9.66
CA LEU A 147 -4.23 -10.12 8.50
C LEU A 147 -3.84 -11.16 7.45
N TRP A 148 -2.57 -11.52 7.31
CA TRP A 148 -2.18 -12.60 6.42
C TRP A 148 -2.36 -14.01 7.00
N HIS A 149 -2.59 -14.13 8.30
CA HIS A 149 -2.81 -15.42 8.94
C HIS A 149 -3.91 -16.22 8.21
N ARG A 150 -3.55 -17.43 7.75
CA ARG A 150 -4.40 -18.38 6.99
C ARG A 150 -4.82 -17.93 5.58
N GLN A 151 -4.25 -16.86 5.02
CA GLN A 151 -4.51 -16.48 3.63
C GLN A 151 -4.05 -17.52 2.61
N GLY A 152 -3.02 -18.32 2.94
CA GLY A 152 -2.47 -19.34 2.03
C GLY A 152 -3.52 -20.29 1.46
N GLU A 153 -4.58 -20.60 2.22
CA GLU A 153 -5.70 -21.44 1.77
C GLU A 153 -6.36 -20.91 0.48
N HIS A 154 -6.45 -19.58 0.32
CA HIS A 154 -7.05 -18.92 -0.85
C HIS A 154 -6.11 -18.86 -2.06
N PHE A 155 -4.81 -18.95 -1.83
CA PHE A 155 -3.79 -19.01 -2.88
C PHE A 155 -3.39 -20.45 -3.24
N GLY A 156 -4.13 -21.44 -2.75
CA GLY A 156 -3.91 -22.85 -3.06
C GLY A 156 -2.77 -23.51 -2.28
N TRP A 157 -2.37 -22.93 -1.13
CA TRP A 157 -1.31 -23.43 -0.26
C TRP A 157 -1.83 -23.93 1.09
N GLY A 158 -1.10 -24.89 1.67
CA GLY A 158 -1.36 -25.45 3.01
C GLY A 158 -2.31 -26.66 3.01
N PRO A 159 -2.52 -27.27 4.20
CA PRO A 159 -3.33 -28.49 4.35
C PRO A 159 -4.80 -28.31 3.94
N SER A 160 -5.31 -27.08 4.02
CA SER A 160 -6.69 -26.70 3.71
C SER A 160 -6.82 -25.91 2.41
N ALA A 161 -5.91 -26.14 1.45
CA ALA A 161 -5.88 -25.44 0.17
C ALA A 161 -7.22 -25.53 -0.58
N ARG A 162 -7.79 -24.36 -0.93
CA ARG A 162 -9.01 -24.27 -1.72
C ARG A 162 -8.70 -24.40 -3.20
N ARG A 163 -9.70 -24.80 -3.99
CA ARG A 163 -9.59 -24.70 -5.45
C ARG A 163 -9.46 -23.22 -5.84
N LEU A 164 -8.46 -22.93 -6.67
CA LEU A 164 -8.18 -21.59 -7.15
C LEU A 164 -9.34 -21.06 -8.01
N ASP A 165 -9.81 -19.85 -7.69
CA ASP A 165 -10.78 -19.12 -8.48
C ASP A 165 -10.07 -18.47 -9.68
N ARG A 166 -10.31 -19.00 -10.88
CA ARG A 166 -9.75 -18.47 -12.13
C ARG A 166 -10.13 -17.01 -12.36
N ALA A 167 -11.36 -16.64 -12.01
CA ALA A 167 -11.82 -15.27 -12.20
C ALA A 167 -11.04 -14.32 -11.26
N ALA A 168 -10.65 -14.78 -10.07
CA ALA A 168 -9.80 -14.00 -9.17
C ALA A 168 -8.38 -13.81 -9.74
N ALA A 169 -7.81 -14.84 -10.39
CA ALA A 169 -6.50 -14.75 -11.02
C ALA A 169 -6.48 -13.71 -12.15
N TYR A 170 -7.43 -13.79 -13.09
CA TYR A 170 -7.53 -12.80 -14.18
C TYR A 170 -7.97 -11.43 -13.67
N GLY A 171 -8.87 -11.35 -12.69
CA GLY A 171 -9.27 -10.09 -12.07
C GLY A 171 -8.09 -9.39 -11.40
N SER A 172 -7.25 -10.14 -10.67
CA SER A 172 -6.02 -9.60 -10.08
C SER A 172 -5.02 -9.14 -11.14
N LEU A 173 -4.87 -9.87 -12.25
CA LEU A 173 -4.06 -9.43 -13.39
C LEU A 173 -4.56 -8.11 -13.97
N VAL A 174 -5.86 -8.00 -14.26
CA VAL A 174 -6.46 -6.78 -14.82
C VAL A 174 -6.22 -5.59 -13.89
N VAL A 175 -6.47 -5.75 -12.58
CA VAL A 175 -6.19 -4.69 -11.60
C VAL A 175 -4.70 -4.32 -11.60
N CYS A 176 -3.79 -5.30 -11.61
CA CYS A 176 -2.35 -5.04 -11.66
C CYS A 176 -1.95 -4.25 -12.92
N LEU A 177 -2.50 -4.59 -14.09
CA LEU A 177 -2.23 -3.89 -15.34
C LEU A 177 -2.78 -2.46 -15.33
N LEU A 178 -3.98 -2.26 -14.78
CA LEU A 178 -4.57 -0.93 -14.62
C LEU A 178 -3.75 -0.04 -13.69
N LEU A 179 -3.27 -0.60 -12.57
CA LEU A 179 -2.39 0.11 -11.64
C LEU A 179 -1.07 0.48 -12.32
N ALA A 180 -0.47 -0.43 -13.10
CA ALA A 180 0.75 -0.14 -13.85
C ALA A 180 0.52 0.94 -14.91
N ALA A 181 -0.57 0.86 -15.67
CA ALA A 181 -0.93 1.86 -16.68
C ALA A 181 -1.14 3.24 -16.05
N LEU A 182 -1.82 3.31 -14.90
CA LEU A 182 -1.98 4.55 -14.14
C LEU A 182 -0.62 5.09 -13.65
N GLY A 183 0.25 4.21 -13.17
CA GLY A 183 1.61 4.59 -12.75
C GLY A 183 2.44 5.20 -13.88
N PHE A 184 2.38 4.61 -15.09
CA PHE A 184 3.04 5.17 -16.27
C PHE A 184 2.41 6.50 -16.71
N TRP A 185 1.09 6.61 -16.67
CA TRP A 185 0.37 7.85 -17.03
C TRP A 185 0.73 9.01 -16.11
N CYS A 186 0.78 8.78 -14.80
CA CYS A 186 1.18 9.81 -13.83
C CYS A 186 2.70 10.04 -13.78
N GLY A 187 3.52 9.06 -14.19
CA GLY A 187 4.98 9.17 -14.22
C GLY A 187 5.53 9.89 -15.45
N GLY A 188 4.82 9.87 -16.58
CA GLY A 188 5.21 10.50 -17.85
C GLY A 188 4.79 11.98 -17.92
N GLY A 189 5.66 12.87 -17.43
CA GLY A 189 5.51 14.32 -17.49
C GLY A 189 6.84 15.04 -17.36
#